data_AF-A0AAE3GX62-F1
#
_entry.id   AF-A0AAE3GX62-F1
#
_cell.length_a   1.000
_cell.length_b   1.000
_cell.length_c   1.000
_cell.angle_alpha   90.00
_cell.angle_beta   90.00
_cell.angle_gamma   90.00
#
_symmetry.space_group_name_H-M   'P 1'
#
loop_
_entity.id
_entity.type
_entity.pdbx_description
1 polymer ?
#
loop_
_entity_poly.entity_id
_entity_poly.type
_entity_poly.pdbx_seq_one_letter_code
_entity_poly.pdbx_strand_id
1 'polypeptide(L)'
;INTMEIPTAKQFLNKLSQTIFLAAPVSQVFRFVSQESRNRLFRNQSNEYDDYYSQINYAKYRMSGFFTYDFIPVSLMIEIFIAARDRDFRQAIETGEYGNSYQAILNELKLLLGNKKVNITTDFSGVNFTLEKDGETIQLYPEDLSHGELKRLSIYLWIKYRKIEDAIVLMDEIEIAFHPDWQYQIISDLKEWGATNQYILATHSYELCQALTPAHVKEIEPKLIKPQTEN
;
A
#
# COMPACT_ATOMS: atom_id res chain seq x y z
N ILE A 1 -37.96 3.95 5.48
CA ILE A 1 -36.51 4.24 5.64
C ILE A 1 -36.44 5.56 6.39
N ASN A 2 -36.05 5.55 7.66
CA ASN A 2 -35.93 6.78 8.45
C ASN A 2 -34.88 7.69 7.80
N THR A 3 -35.26 8.91 7.43
CA THR A 3 -34.34 9.95 6.99
C THR A 3 -33.40 10.30 8.13
N MET A 4 -32.13 9.95 7.99
CA MET A 4 -31.07 10.29 8.93
C MET A 4 -30.88 11.81 8.96
N GLU A 5 -30.81 12.41 10.15
CA GLU A 5 -30.59 13.85 10.27
C GLU A 5 -29.20 14.24 9.74
N ILE A 6 -29.08 15.44 9.17
CA ILE A 6 -27.84 15.92 8.52
C ILE A 6 -26.59 15.84 9.43
N PRO A 7 -26.65 16.22 10.72
CA PRO A 7 -25.49 16.09 11.61
C PRO A 7 -25.07 14.63 11.82
N THR A 8 -26.03 13.74 12.00
CA THR A 8 -25.80 12.29 12.15
C THR A 8 -25.21 11.69 10.89
N ALA A 9 -25.71 12.08 9.72
CA ALA A 9 -25.16 11.64 8.43
C ALA A 9 -23.71 12.10 8.24
N LYS A 10 -23.38 13.36 8.61
CA LYS A 10 -22.00 13.87 8.56
C LYS A 10 -21.06 13.10 9.49
N GLN A 11 -21.49 12.84 10.73
CA GLN A 11 -20.70 12.05 11.69
C GLN A 11 -20.48 10.61 11.18
N PHE A 12 -21.51 9.99 10.62
CA PHE A 12 -21.41 8.67 10.02
C PHE A 12 -20.41 8.66 8.86
N LEU A 13 -20.51 9.60 7.92
CA LEU A 13 -19.59 9.70 6.78
C LEU A 13 -18.15 9.97 7.22
N ASN A 14 -17.94 10.81 8.23
CA ASN A 14 -16.61 11.05 8.79
C ASN A 14 -16.02 9.77 9.38
N LYS A 15 -16.80 9.03 10.18
CA LYS A 15 -16.36 7.76 10.75
C LYS A 15 -16.06 6.74 9.64
N LEU A 16 -16.94 6.63 8.65
CA LEU A 16 -16.76 5.73 7.51
C LEU A 16 -15.51 6.08 6.68
N SER A 17 -15.22 7.37 6.47
CA SER A 17 -14.04 7.79 5.72
C SER A 17 -12.72 7.41 6.38
N GLN A 18 -12.73 7.19 7.70
CA GLN A 18 -11.55 6.74 8.45
C GLN A 18 -11.31 5.23 8.31
N THR A 19 -12.29 4.48 7.81
CA THR A 19 -12.23 3.02 7.64
C THR A 19 -12.23 2.60 6.17
N ILE A 20 -12.03 3.54 5.25
CA ILE A 20 -11.91 3.28 3.81
C ILE A 20 -10.52 3.67 3.34
N PHE A 21 -9.85 2.72 2.70
CA PHE A 21 -8.50 2.86 2.17
C PHE A 21 -8.49 2.63 0.67
N LEU A 22 -7.61 3.32 -0.04
CA LEU A 22 -7.42 3.21 -1.48
C LEU A 22 -5.93 3.07 -1.80
N ALA A 23 -5.56 2.00 -2.48
CA ALA A 23 -4.24 1.80 -3.07
C ALA A 23 -4.35 1.72 -4.60
N ALA A 24 -3.47 2.40 -5.33
CA ALA A 24 -3.49 2.38 -6.79
C ALA A 24 -2.11 2.76 -7.39
N PRO A 25 -1.84 2.45 -8.67
CA PRO A 25 -0.64 2.93 -9.34
C PRO A 25 -0.64 4.47 -9.40
N VAL A 26 0.51 5.09 -9.17
CA VAL A 26 0.65 6.56 -9.23
C VAL A 26 0.36 7.11 -10.63
N SER A 27 0.52 6.28 -11.66
CA SER A 27 0.25 6.61 -13.06
C SER A 27 -1.24 6.76 -13.39
N GLN A 28 -2.14 6.39 -12.48
CA GLN A 28 -3.57 6.52 -12.70
C GLN A 28 -4.04 7.98 -12.70
N VAL A 29 -5.08 8.25 -13.50
CA VAL A 29 -5.75 9.55 -13.52
C VAL A 29 -6.90 9.57 -12.51
N PHE A 30 -6.60 10.02 -11.29
CA PHE A 30 -7.53 10.02 -10.17
C PHE A 30 -8.63 11.06 -10.33
N ARG A 31 -9.86 10.61 -10.55
CA ARG A 31 -11.03 11.48 -10.79
C ARG A 31 -11.47 12.30 -9.58
N PHE A 32 -11.08 11.90 -8.37
CA PHE A 32 -11.33 12.66 -7.14
C PHE A 32 -10.44 13.91 -7.02
N VAL A 33 -9.39 14.02 -7.85
CA VAL A 33 -8.60 15.24 -7.98
C VAL A 33 -9.31 16.19 -8.96
N SER A 34 -9.17 17.49 -8.72
CA SER A 34 -9.84 18.53 -9.51
C SER A 34 -9.58 18.37 -11.01
N GLN A 35 -10.55 18.79 -11.84
CA GLN A 35 -10.37 18.75 -13.29
C GLN A 35 -9.19 19.63 -13.74
N GLU A 36 -8.97 20.77 -13.07
CA GLU A 36 -7.81 21.62 -13.32
C GLU A 36 -6.50 20.86 -13.08
N SER A 37 -6.37 20.19 -11.94
CA SER A 37 -5.20 19.37 -11.61
C SER A 37 -4.98 18.26 -12.63
N ARG A 38 -6.04 17.57 -13.06
CA ARG A 38 -5.95 16.51 -14.09
C ARG A 38 -5.52 17.06 -15.45
N ASN A 39 -6.01 18.24 -15.83
CA ASN A 39 -5.64 18.89 -17.10
C ASN A 39 -4.14 19.27 -17.16
N ARG A 40 -3.43 19.30 -16.03
CA ARG A 40 -1.98 19.55 -15.99
C ARG A 40 -1.17 18.45 -16.66
N LEU A 41 -1.69 17.23 -16.75
CA LEU A 41 -1.08 16.14 -17.53
C LEU A 41 -0.90 16.48 -19.02
N PHE A 42 -1.70 17.42 -19.54
CA PHE A 42 -1.67 17.83 -20.94
C PHE A 42 -1.09 19.23 -21.15
N ARG A 43 -0.45 19.82 -20.12
CA ARG A 43 0.15 21.16 -20.20
C ARG A 43 1.66 21.06 -20.08
N ASN A 44 2.39 21.93 -20.77
CA ASN A 44 3.83 22.08 -20.57
C ASN A 44 4.09 22.50 -19.13
N GLN A 45 4.94 21.75 -18.44
CA GLN A 45 5.31 22.00 -17.06
C GLN A 45 6.27 23.19 -17.02
N SER A 46 5.78 24.36 -16.62
CA SER A 46 6.62 25.55 -16.44
C SER A 46 7.34 25.57 -15.09
N ASN A 47 6.84 24.83 -14.09
CA ASN A 47 7.40 24.69 -12.74
C ASN A 47 7.25 23.24 -12.24
N GLU A 48 8.33 22.69 -11.68
CA GLU A 48 8.41 21.31 -11.14
C GLU A 48 7.44 21.06 -9.96
N TYR A 49 7.03 22.12 -9.27
CA TYR A 49 6.11 22.06 -8.12
C TYR A 49 4.62 22.10 -8.48
N ASP A 50 4.27 22.31 -9.75
CA ASP A 50 2.89 22.49 -10.20
C ASP A 50 2.41 21.34 -11.10
N ASP A 51 3.12 20.22 -11.13
CA ASP A 51 2.76 19.07 -11.95
C ASP A 51 1.60 18.24 -11.35
N TYR A 52 1.12 17.23 -12.08
CA TYR A 52 0.06 16.36 -11.60
C TYR A 52 0.48 15.54 -10.37
N TYR A 53 1.73 15.09 -10.29
CA TYR A 53 2.22 14.25 -9.19
C TYR A 53 2.27 15.00 -7.86
N SER A 54 2.58 16.29 -7.88
CA SER A 54 2.47 17.17 -6.71
C SER A 54 1.05 17.19 -6.13
N GLN A 55 0.03 17.16 -6.99
CA GLN A 55 -1.38 17.14 -6.60
C GLN A 55 -1.76 15.78 -5.99
N ILE A 56 -1.15 14.70 -6.47
CA ILE A 56 -1.31 13.36 -5.87
C ILE A 56 -0.68 13.32 -4.48
N ASN A 57 0.50 13.90 -4.29
CA ASN A 57 1.13 14.01 -2.97
C ASN A 57 0.28 14.84 -2.00
N TYR A 58 -0.31 15.95 -2.46
CA TYR A 58 -1.27 16.71 -1.67
C TYR A 58 -2.53 15.89 -1.32
N ALA A 59 -3.04 15.09 -2.26
CA ALA A 59 -4.17 14.20 -2.00
C ALA A 59 -3.83 13.14 -0.94
N LYS A 60 -2.65 12.50 -1.01
CA LYS A 60 -2.16 11.56 0.02
C LYS A 60 -2.10 12.20 1.41
N TYR A 61 -1.67 13.46 1.50
CA TYR A 61 -1.63 14.19 2.76
C TYR A 61 -3.03 14.42 3.34
N ARG A 62 -4.02 14.79 2.51
CA ARG A 62 -5.40 15.03 2.97
C ARG A 62 -6.20 13.75 3.22
N MET A 63 -5.89 12.69 2.50
CA MET A 63 -6.60 11.41 2.55
C MET A 63 -5.66 10.38 3.18
N SER A 64 -5.70 10.25 4.50
CA SER A 64 -4.84 9.31 5.24
C SER A 64 -4.97 7.86 4.78
N GLY A 65 -6.11 7.50 4.17
CA GLY A 65 -6.36 6.20 3.59
C GLY A 65 -5.86 6.01 2.15
N PHE A 66 -5.30 7.04 1.50
CA PHE A 66 -4.84 6.96 0.10
C PHE A 66 -3.35 6.64 0.02
N PHE A 67 -3.02 5.62 -0.77
CA PHE A 67 -1.69 5.08 -0.97
C PHE A 67 -1.44 4.82 -2.47
N THR A 68 -0.18 4.91 -2.90
CA THR A 68 0.21 4.54 -4.26
C THR A 68 1.47 3.68 -4.25
N TYR A 69 1.66 2.89 -5.33
CA TYR A 69 2.72 1.87 -5.42
C TYR A 69 4.09 2.37 -5.93
N ASP A 70 4.29 3.69 -5.97
CA ASP A 70 5.41 4.41 -6.62
C ASP A 70 6.80 3.99 -6.11
N PHE A 71 7.05 4.03 -4.80
CA PHE A 71 8.32 3.58 -4.20
C PHE A 71 8.13 3.13 -2.75
N ILE A 72 9.11 2.37 -2.23
CA ILE A 72 9.15 2.01 -0.81
C ILE A 72 9.05 3.30 0.03
N PRO A 73 8.08 3.39 0.93
CA PRO A 73 8.04 4.48 1.89
C PRO A 73 9.09 4.20 2.98
N VAL A 74 10.34 4.60 2.75
CA VAL A 74 11.45 4.45 3.73
C VAL A 74 11.07 5.03 5.09
N SER A 75 10.37 6.18 5.07
CA SER A 75 9.80 6.80 6.27
C SER A 75 8.89 5.84 7.04
N LEU A 76 8.06 5.06 6.35
CA LEU A 76 7.15 4.10 6.95
C LEU A 76 7.90 2.96 7.65
N MET A 77 8.97 2.45 7.02
CA MET A 77 9.81 1.45 7.67
C MET A 77 10.43 2.00 8.95
N ILE A 78 11.05 3.18 8.86
CA ILE A 78 11.66 3.83 10.01
C ILE A 78 10.63 4.04 11.13
N GLU A 79 9.43 4.54 10.79
CA GLU A 79 8.34 4.78 11.74
C GLU A 79 7.85 3.47 12.40
N ILE A 80 7.72 2.37 11.65
CA ILE A 80 7.39 1.04 12.19
C ILE A 80 8.43 0.60 13.22
N PHE A 81 9.71 0.70 12.88
CA PHE A 81 10.79 0.26 13.77
C PHE A 81 10.93 1.14 15.02
N ILE A 82 10.74 2.45 14.90
CA ILE A 82 10.67 3.37 16.04
C ILE A 82 9.51 2.99 16.95
N ALA A 83 8.30 2.79 16.39
CA ALA A 83 7.13 2.42 17.18
C ALA A 83 7.30 1.08 17.92
N ALA A 84 8.00 0.13 17.30
CA ALA A 84 8.33 -1.16 17.89
C ALA A 84 9.34 -1.03 19.04
N ARG A 85 10.43 -0.29 18.82
CA ARG A 85 11.43 0.03 19.85
C ARG A 85 10.77 0.70 21.05
N ASP A 86 9.93 1.70 20.81
CA ASP A 86 9.27 2.45 21.88
C ASP A 86 8.25 1.58 22.64
N ARG A 87 7.67 0.55 22.00
CA ARG A 87 6.86 -0.45 22.69
C ARG A 87 7.71 -1.35 23.58
N ASP A 88 8.83 -1.84 23.06
CA ASP A 88 9.72 -2.73 23.79
C ASP A 88 10.35 -2.03 25.01
N PHE A 89 10.69 -0.75 24.87
CA PHE A 89 11.19 0.07 25.96
C PHE A 89 10.11 0.35 27.02
N ARG A 90 8.86 0.65 26.60
CA ARG A 90 7.75 0.79 27.56
C ARG A 90 7.50 -0.49 28.36
N GLN A 91 7.53 -1.64 27.70
CA GLN A 91 7.43 -2.93 28.38
C GLN A 91 8.55 -3.10 29.41
N ALA A 92 9.78 -2.73 29.10
CA ALA A 92 10.89 -2.78 30.05
C ALA A 92 10.65 -1.93 31.30
N ILE A 93 10.06 -0.75 31.15
CA ILE A 93 9.69 0.12 32.28
C ILE A 93 8.58 -0.54 33.13
N GLU A 94 7.61 -1.18 32.48
CA GLU A 94 6.42 -1.76 33.14
C GLU A 94 6.70 -3.11 33.82
N THR A 95 7.55 -3.96 33.23
CA THR A 95 7.76 -5.36 33.65
C THR A 95 9.19 -5.66 34.09
N GLY A 96 10.16 -4.80 33.78
CA GLY A 96 11.59 -5.07 33.96
C GLY A 96 12.23 -5.89 32.85
N GLU A 97 11.46 -6.33 31.85
CA GLU A 97 11.94 -7.12 30.71
C GLU A 97 11.76 -6.37 29.40
N TYR A 98 12.81 -6.32 28.57
CA TYR A 98 12.75 -5.67 27.27
C TYR A 98 11.86 -6.46 26.30
N GLY A 99 10.93 -5.78 25.62
CA GLY A 99 10.03 -6.41 24.66
C GLY A 99 10.73 -6.95 23.40
N ASN A 100 9.97 -7.65 22.57
CA ASN A 100 10.48 -8.32 21.36
C ASN A 100 9.86 -7.82 20.04
N SER A 101 9.09 -6.73 20.06
CA SER A 101 8.39 -6.17 18.90
C SER A 101 9.34 -5.83 17.76
N TYR A 102 10.49 -5.24 18.08
CA TYR A 102 11.50 -4.88 17.09
C TYR A 102 12.03 -6.12 16.35
N GLN A 103 12.34 -7.18 17.11
CA GLN A 103 12.81 -8.46 16.55
C GLN A 103 11.71 -9.19 15.78
N ALA A 104 10.46 -9.10 16.24
CA ALA A 104 9.31 -9.66 15.56
C ALA A 104 9.16 -9.07 14.15
N ILE A 105 9.26 -7.74 14.00
CA ILE A 105 9.19 -7.08 12.70
C ILE A 105 10.35 -7.50 11.80
N LEU A 106 11.58 -7.61 12.32
CA LEU A 106 12.71 -8.12 11.52
C LEU A 106 12.44 -9.53 10.98
N ASN A 107 11.86 -10.40 11.80
CA ASN A 107 11.51 -11.75 11.40
C ASN A 107 10.39 -11.78 10.35
N GLU A 108 9.35 -10.97 10.52
CA GLU A 108 8.27 -10.82 9.53
C GLU A 108 8.81 -10.33 8.17
N LEU A 109 9.66 -9.31 8.18
CA LEU A 109 10.26 -8.78 6.95
C LEU A 109 11.21 -9.79 6.29
N LYS A 110 11.94 -10.59 7.09
CA LYS A 110 12.75 -11.69 6.58
C LYS A 110 11.89 -12.75 5.89
N LEU A 111 10.74 -13.13 6.47
CA LEU A 111 9.81 -14.06 5.83
C LEU A 111 9.25 -13.49 4.52
N LEU A 112 8.97 -12.18 4.49
CA LEU A 112 8.45 -11.49 3.31
C LEU A 112 9.46 -11.43 2.15
N LEU A 113 10.74 -11.17 2.46
CA LEU A 113 11.81 -10.95 1.48
C LEU A 113 12.71 -12.18 1.26
N GLY A 114 12.42 -13.30 1.95
CA GLY A 114 13.12 -14.57 1.83
C GLY A 114 14.57 -14.51 2.35
N ASN A 115 15.53 -14.53 1.43
CA ASN A 115 16.97 -14.52 1.74
C ASN A 115 17.54 -13.12 1.96
N LYS A 116 16.74 -12.08 1.78
CA LYS A 116 17.13 -10.68 1.99
C LYS A 116 16.70 -10.22 3.37
N LYS A 117 17.51 -9.36 3.98
CA LYS A 117 17.27 -8.75 5.30
C LYS A 117 17.20 -7.24 5.19
N VAL A 118 16.34 -6.66 6.02
CA VAL A 118 16.21 -5.21 6.20
C VAL A 118 17.06 -4.80 7.39
N ASN A 119 17.86 -3.75 7.23
CA ASN A 119 18.70 -3.18 8.27
C ASN A 119 18.38 -1.69 8.41
N ILE A 120 18.09 -1.24 9.63
CA ILE A 120 17.87 0.17 9.94
C ILE A 120 19.18 0.78 10.41
N THR A 121 19.53 1.98 9.93
CA THR A 121 20.70 2.68 10.44
C THR A 121 20.51 3.01 11.93
N THR A 122 21.59 3.03 12.71
CA THR A 122 21.51 3.20 14.17
C THR A 122 20.92 4.53 14.59
N ASP A 123 21.02 5.55 13.74
CA ASP A 123 20.43 6.88 13.89
C ASP A 123 19.02 7.02 13.31
N PHE A 124 18.46 5.93 12.75
CA PHE A 124 17.15 5.90 12.08
C PHE A 124 17.02 6.87 10.90
N SER A 125 18.13 7.26 10.27
CA SER A 125 18.13 8.12 9.07
C SER A 125 17.86 7.36 7.76
N GLY A 126 18.01 6.03 7.75
CA GLY A 126 17.87 5.24 6.54
C GLY A 126 17.70 3.74 6.75
N VAL A 127 17.56 3.04 5.62
CA VAL A 127 17.38 1.59 5.54
C VAL A 127 18.28 1.01 4.47
N ASN A 128 18.97 -0.07 4.79
CA ASN A 128 19.81 -0.83 3.87
C ASN A 128 19.34 -2.28 3.80
N PHE A 129 19.56 -2.92 2.66
CA PHE A 129 19.22 -4.33 2.46
C PHE A 129 20.48 -5.17 2.34
N THR A 130 20.44 -6.40 2.85
CA THR A 130 21.54 -7.35 2.72
C THR A 130 21.03 -8.72 2.31
N LEU A 131 21.79 -9.43 1.50
CA LEU A 131 21.53 -10.81 1.08
C LEU A 131 22.48 -11.75 1.82
N GLU A 132 21.94 -12.81 2.43
CA GLU A 132 22.77 -13.93 2.88
C GLU A 132 22.90 -14.95 1.76
N LYS A 133 24.12 -15.17 1.30
CA LYS A 133 24.44 -16.15 0.23
C LYS A 133 25.73 -16.87 0.58
N ASP A 134 25.68 -18.19 0.63
CA ASP A 134 26.84 -19.07 0.87
C ASP A 134 27.66 -18.73 2.13
N GLY A 135 26.99 -18.23 3.17
CA GLY A 135 27.62 -17.82 4.43
C GLY A 135 28.20 -16.39 4.42
N GLU A 136 28.13 -15.69 3.28
CA GLU A 136 28.53 -14.29 3.15
C GLU A 136 27.30 -13.36 3.19
N THR A 137 27.51 -12.15 3.73
CA THR A 137 26.51 -11.08 3.73
C THR A 137 26.90 -10.05 2.66
N ILE A 138 26.05 -9.91 1.65
CA ILE A 138 26.25 -8.98 0.53
C ILE A 138 25.31 -7.80 0.72
N GLN A 139 25.83 -6.57 0.67
CA GLN A 139 24.99 -5.37 0.66
C GLN A 139 24.26 -5.24 -0.68
N LEU A 140 22.96 -4.94 -0.62
CA LEU A 140 22.11 -4.73 -1.79
C LEU A 140 21.85 -3.25 -2.02
N TYR A 141 21.84 -2.85 -3.27
CA TYR A 141 21.41 -1.54 -3.75
C TYR A 141 19.95 -1.59 -4.21
N PRO A 142 19.27 -0.44 -4.39
CA PRO A 142 17.86 -0.41 -4.81
C PRO A 142 17.57 -1.22 -6.09
N GLU A 143 18.49 -1.22 -7.06
CA GLU A 143 18.41 -1.97 -8.32
C GLU A 143 18.55 -3.50 -8.16
N ASP A 144 19.07 -3.98 -7.03
CA ASP A 144 19.20 -5.41 -6.73
C ASP A 144 17.90 -6.02 -6.16
N LEU A 145 16.90 -5.18 -5.88
CA LEU A 145 15.57 -5.59 -5.44
C LEU A 145 14.62 -5.55 -6.63
N SER A 146 13.88 -6.64 -6.84
CA SER A 146 12.87 -6.65 -7.91
C SER A 146 11.75 -5.66 -7.60
N HIS A 147 11.21 -5.02 -8.64
CA HIS A 147 10.07 -4.10 -8.50
C HIS A 147 8.88 -4.74 -7.77
N GLY A 148 8.65 -6.04 -8.00
CA GLY A 148 7.62 -6.79 -7.29
C GLY A 148 7.91 -6.95 -5.79
N GLU A 149 9.16 -7.21 -5.38
CA GLU A 149 9.54 -7.25 -3.95
C GLU A 149 9.32 -5.91 -3.28
N LEU A 150 9.76 -4.83 -3.92
CA LEU A 150 9.59 -3.46 -3.42
C LEU A 150 8.11 -3.13 -3.25
N LYS A 151 7.27 -3.48 -4.24
CA LYS A 151 5.82 -3.25 -4.18
C LYS A 151 5.15 -4.08 -3.09
N ARG A 152 5.47 -5.38 -3.00
CA ARG A 152 4.92 -6.30 -1.99
C ARG A 152 5.28 -5.83 -0.58
N LEU A 153 6.53 -5.45 -0.36
CA LEU A 153 7.00 -4.83 0.88
C LEU A 153 6.24 -3.54 1.19
N SER A 154 6.05 -2.67 0.21
CA SER A 154 5.35 -1.39 0.41
C SER A 154 3.88 -1.59 0.83
N ILE A 155 3.19 -2.56 0.24
CA ILE A 155 1.81 -2.93 0.61
C ILE A 155 1.76 -3.48 2.04
N TYR A 156 2.68 -4.40 2.38
CA TYR A 156 2.78 -4.97 3.72
C TYR A 156 2.94 -3.86 4.78
N LEU A 157 3.94 -3.00 4.59
CA LEU A 157 4.24 -1.91 5.52
C LEU A 157 3.06 -0.95 5.62
N TRP A 158 2.39 -0.63 4.51
CA TRP A 158 1.22 0.24 4.49
C TRP A 158 0.09 -0.32 5.37
N ILE A 159 -0.28 -1.58 5.19
CA ILE A 159 -1.33 -2.25 5.97
C ILE A 159 -0.96 -2.26 7.46
N LYS A 160 0.27 -2.69 7.79
CA LYS A 160 0.71 -2.83 9.19
C LYS A 160 0.87 -1.48 9.90
N TYR A 161 1.52 -0.52 9.26
CA TYR A 161 1.76 0.78 9.89
C TYR A 161 0.47 1.56 10.11
N ARG A 162 -0.40 1.58 9.10
CA ARG A 162 -1.69 2.30 9.20
C ARG A 162 -2.69 1.57 10.08
N LYS A 163 -2.34 0.36 10.58
CA LYS A 163 -3.22 -0.50 11.38
C LYS A 163 -4.57 -0.66 10.70
N ILE A 164 -4.52 -1.01 9.41
CA ILE A 164 -5.72 -1.19 8.60
C ILE A 164 -6.38 -2.46 9.09
N GLU A 165 -7.40 -2.29 9.93
CA GLU A 165 -8.17 -3.35 10.57
C GLU A 165 -9.65 -2.94 10.55
N ASP A 166 -10.55 -3.92 10.42
CA ASP A 166 -12.00 -3.72 10.33
C ASP A 166 -12.40 -2.68 9.25
N ALA A 167 -11.66 -2.66 8.14
CA ALA A 167 -11.73 -1.64 7.11
C ALA A 167 -12.14 -2.19 5.73
N ILE A 168 -12.56 -1.29 4.84
CA ILE A 168 -12.71 -1.56 3.42
C ILE A 168 -11.47 -1.05 2.70
N VAL A 169 -10.76 -1.95 2.01
CA VAL A 169 -9.52 -1.64 1.30
C VAL A 169 -9.76 -1.82 -0.19
N LEU A 170 -9.79 -0.71 -0.91
CA LEU A 170 -9.90 -0.66 -2.36
C LEU A 170 -8.49 -0.72 -2.94
N MET A 171 -8.22 -1.67 -3.83
CA MET A 171 -6.91 -1.76 -4.48
C MET A 171 -7.09 -1.89 -5.99
N ASP A 172 -6.58 -0.92 -6.72
CA ASP A 172 -6.55 -0.92 -8.16
C ASP A 172 -5.20 -1.50 -8.62
N GLU A 173 -5.20 -2.37 -9.62
CA GLU A 173 -4.00 -2.84 -10.35
C GLU A 173 -2.85 -3.32 -9.42
N ILE A 174 -3.21 -4.08 -8.38
CA ILE A 174 -2.27 -4.60 -7.38
C ILE A 174 -1.27 -5.60 -7.99
N GLU A 175 -1.61 -6.24 -9.10
CA GLU A 175 -0.77 -7.20 -9.83
C GLU A 175 0.40 -6.58 -10.60
N ILE A 176 0.35 -5.28 -10.92
CA ILE A 176 1.35 -4.67 -11.81
C ILE A 176 2.75 -4.84 -11.20
N ALA A 177 3.69 -5.33 -12.00
CA ALA A 177 5.08 -5.66 -11.62
C ALA A 177 5.27 -6.94 -10.78
N PHE A 178 4.22 -7.71 -10.50
CA PHE A 178 4.36 -9.03 -9.88
C PHE A 178 4.58 -10.14 -10.91
N HIS A 179 5.47 -11.07 -10.59
CA HIS A 179 5.55 -12.37 -11.25
C HIS A 179 4.21 -13.11 -11.08
N PRO A 180 3.75 -13.94 -12.04
CA PRO A 180 2.49 -14.68 -11.94
C PRO A 180 2.27 -15.40 -10.60
N ASP A 181 3.30 -16.04 -10.05
CA ASP A 181 3.21 -16.71 -8.75
C ASP A 181 2.82 -15.75 -7.62
N TRP A 182 3.35 -14.52 -7.63
CA TRP A 182 3.02 -13.49 -6.66
C TRP A 182 1.65 -12.86 -6.90
N GLN A 183 1.17 -12.83 -8.14
CA GLN A 183 -0.22 -12.44 -8.44
C GLN A 183 -1.22 -13.43 -7.84
N TYR A 184 -0.87 -14.71 -7.79
CA TYR A 184 -1.65 -15.72 -7.09
C TYR A 184 -1.52 -15.58 -5.57
N GLN A 185 -0.29 -15.40 -5.07
CA GLN A 185 0.01 -15.35 -3.64
C GLN A 185 -0.55 -14.12 -2.93
N ILE A 186 -0.62 -12.96 -3.61
CA ILE A 186 -1.02 -11.69 -2.97
C ILE A 186 -2.41 -11.76 -2.31
N ILE A 187 -3.32 -12.60 -2.81
CA ILE A 187 -4.63 -12.80 -2.20
C ILE A 187 -4.52 -13.44 -0.82
N SER A 188 -3.65 -14.44 -0.67
CA SER A 188 -3.38 -15.06 0.63
C SER A 188 -2.66 -14.11 1.56
N ASP A 189 -1.68 -13.39 1.02
CA ASP A 189 -0.91 -12.39 1.76
C ASP A 189 -1.82 -11.30 2.36
N LEU A 190 -2.75 -10.72 1.59
CA LEU A 190 -3.69 -9.70 2.09
C LEU A 190 -4.57 -10.23 3.24
N LYS A 191 -5.00 -11.50 3.16
CA LYS A 191 -5.77 -12.16 4.22
C LYS A 191 -4.92 -12.37 5.48
N GLU A 192 -3.64 -12.65 5.34
CA GLU A 192 -2.72 -12.82 6.47
C GLU A 192 -2.36 -11.46 7.10
N TRP A 193 -2.09 -10.45 6.26
CA TRP A 193 -1.60 -9.15 6.73
C TRP A 193 -2.68 -8.32 7.41
N GLY A 194 -3.94 -8.46 6.99
CA GLY A 194 -5.09 -7.77 7.57
C GLY A 194 -6.37 -8.58 7.43
N ALA A 195 -6.51 -9.62 8.25
CA ALA A 195 -7.59 -10.62 8.16
C ALA A 195 -9.01 -10.06 8.39
N THR A 196 -9.13 -8.96 9.13
CA THR A 196 -10.42 -8.33 9.45
C THR A 196 -10.93 -7.38 8.37
N ASN A 197 -10.12 -7.13 7.33
CA ASN A 197 -10.47 -6.20 6.27
C ASN A 197 -11.29 -6.86 5.17
N GLN A 198 -12.16 -6.06 4.54
CA GLN A 198 -12.77 -6.38 3.26
C GLN A 198 -11.93 -5.77 2.14
N TYR A 199 -11.31 -6.61 1.32
CA TYR A 199 -10.57 -6.17 0.13
C TYR A 199 -11.48 -6.18 -1.11
N ILE A 200 -11.48 -5.08 -1.87
CA ILE A 200 -12.13 -4.98 -3.17
C ILE A 200 -11.05 -4.62 -4.19
N LEU A 201 -10.79 -5.55 -5.10
CA LEU A 201 -9.71 -5.44 -6.07
C LEU A 201 -10.29 -5.13 -7.46
N ALA A 202 -9.69 -4.17 -8.16
CA ALA A 202 -9.90 -3.94 -9.58
C ALA A 202 -8.62 -4.35 -10.32
N THR A 203 -8.77 -5.20 -11.34
CA THR A 203 -7.65 -5.89 -11.98
C THR A 203 -7.99 -6.26 -13.41
N HIS A 204 -6.96 -6.36 -14.25
CA HIS A 204 -7.03 -7.00 -15.56
C HIS A 204 -6.30 -8.36 -15.60
N SER A 205 -5.66 -8.78 -14.50
CA SER A 205 -4.95 -10.05 -14.40
C SER A 205 -5.90 -11.24 -14.27
N TYR A 206 -5.76 -12.18 -15.21
CA TYR A 206 -6.47 -13.45 -15.17
C TYR A 206 -5.91 -14.37 -14.09
N GLU A 207 -4.59 -14.35 -13.86
CA GLU A 207 -3.90 -15.13 -12.83
C GLU A 207 -4.37 -14.77 -11.42
N LEU A 208 -4.53 -13.47 -11.13
CA LEU A 208 -5.08 -13.01 -9.85
C LEU A 208 -6.54 -13.44 -9.69
N CYS A 209 -7.35 -13.36 -10.75
CA CYS A 209 -8.74 -13.82 -10.71
C CYS A 209 -8.84 -15.32 -10.43
N GLN A 210 -7.92 -16.14 -10.96
CA GLN A 210 -7.86 -17.59 -10.71
C GLN A 210 -7.52 -17.94 -9.26
N ALA A 211 -6.88 -17.04 -8.50
CA ALA A 211 -6.64 -17.23 -7.07
C ALA A 211 -7.91 -17.11 -6.21
N LEU A 212 -9.00 -16.62 -6.79
CA LEU A 212 -10.28 -16.44 -6.14
C LEU A 212 -11.30 -17.48 -6.61
N THR A 213 -12.23 -17.83 -5.72
CA THR A 213 -13.40 -18.63 -6.14
C THR A 213 -14.29 -17.79 -7.06
N PRO A 214 -15.00 -18.37 -8.04
CA PRO A 214 -15.85 -17.62 -8.97
C PRO A 214 -16.88 -16.68 -8.31
N ALA A 215 -17.40 -17.05 -7.13
CA ALA A 215 -18.35 -16.20 -6.38
C ALA A 215 -17.77 -14.84 -5.92
N HIS A 216 -16.44 -14.72 -5.87
CA HIS A 216 -15.73 -13.50 -5.49
C HIS A 216 -15.18 -12.72 -6.69
N VAL A 217 -15.43 -13.19 -7.92
CA VAL A 217 -14.98 -12.52 -9.15
C VAL A 217 -16.20 -11.96 -9.86
N LYS A 218 -16.22 -10.65 -10.08
CA LYS A 218 -17.25 -9.98 -10.87
C LYS A 218 -16.65 -9.39 -12.13
N GLU A 219 -16.89 -10.06 -13.25
CA GLU A 219 -16.53 -9.53 -14.56
C GLU A 219 -17.44 -8.35 -14.93
N ILE A 220 -16.83 -7.29 -15.44
CA ILE A 220 -17.51 -6.07 -15.88
C ILE A 220 -17.23 -5.93 -17.37
N GLU A 221 -18.29 -5.85 -18.18
CA GLU A 221 -18.13 -5.62 -19.61
C GLU A 221 -17.53 -4.23 -19.88
N PRO A 222 -16.55 -4.13 -20.80
CA PRO A 222 -15.98 -2.84 -21.16
C PRO A 222 -17.06 -1.96 -21.79
N LYS A 223 -17.25 -0.76 -21.21
CA LYS A 223 -18.07 0.29 -21.83
C LYS A 223 -17.29 0.91 -22.98
N LEU A 224 -17.26 0.21 -24.11
CA LEU A 224 -16.72 0.76 -25.35
C LEU A 224 -17.62 1.92 -25.79
N ILE A 225 -17.01 3.08 -26.05
CA ILE A 225 -17.69 4.16 -26.76
C ILE A 225 -18.05 3.59 -28.12
N LYS A 226 -19.34 3.37 -28.37
CA LYS A 226 -19.79 2.92 -29.69
C LYS A 226 -19.36 4.00 -30.69
N PRO A 227 -18.63 3.66 -31.76
CA PRO A 227 -18.37 4.62 -32.81
C PRO A 227 -19.71 5.16 -33.29
N GLN A 228 -19.81 6.48 -33.41
CA GLN A 228 -20.99 7.10 -34.02
C GLN A 228 -21.09 6.50 -35.43
N THR A 229 -22.14 5.75 -35.69
CA THR A 229 -22.50 5.35 -37.05
C THR A 229 -22.82 6.63 -37.80
N GLU A 230 -21.89 7.07 -38.65
CA GLU A 230 -22.15 8.11 -39.64
C GLU A 230 -23.26 7.59 -40.57
N ASN A 231 -24.41 8.26 -40.54
CA ASN A 231 -25.48 8.14 -41.53
C ASN A 231 -25.31 9.26 -42.56
#